data_AF-A0A1H7VT97-F1
#
_entry.id   AF-A0A1H7VT97-F1
#
_cell.length_a   1.000
_cell.length_b   1.000
_cell.length_c   1.000
_cell.angle_alpha   90.00
_cell.angle_beta   90.00
_cell.angle_gamma   90.00
#
_symmetry.space_group_name_H-M   'P 1'
#
loop_
_entity.id
_entity.type
_entity.pdbx_description
1 polymer ?
#
loop_
_entity_poly.entity_id
_entity_poly.type
_entity_poly.pdbx_seq_one_letter_code
_entity_poly.pdbx_strand_id
1 'polypeptide(L)' 'MVKKIVIRNRLTMAPTVKFDYAGSDGKATEKHIEHYRERAEHGCGLICVDACIMCQRHL' A
#
# COMPACT_ATOMS: atom_id res chain seq x y z
N MET A 1 8.91 17.17 -0.79
CA MET A 1 8.22 17.29 -2.09
C MET A 1 8.63 16.12 -2.96
N VAL A 2 7.69 15.49 -3.66
CA VAL A 2 8.00 14.52 -4.73
C VAL A 2 7.75 15.25 -6.05
N LYS A 3 8.81 15.70 -6.74
CA LYS A 3 8.78 16.52 -7.98
C LYS A 3 7.64 17.56 -8.05
N LYS A 4 6.45 17.17 -8.55
CA LYS A 4 5.27 18.03 -8.78
C LYS A 4 4.12 17.82 -7.78
N ILE A 5 4.28 16.94 -6.79
CA ILE A 5 3.25 16.61 -5.80
C ILE A 5 3.62 17.25 -4.46
N VAL A 6 2.69 18.05 -3.95
CA VAL A 6 2.74 18.60 -2.59
C VAL A 6 2.13 17.55 -1.65
N ILE A 7 2.94 17.11 -0.70
CA ILE A 7 2.52 16.16 0.33
C ILE A 7 2.20 16.96 1.59
N ARG A 8 1.04 16.73 2.20
CA ARG A 8 0.54 17.48 3.37
C ARG A 8 1.47 17.47 4.58
N ASN A 9 2.30 16.43 4.73
CA ASN A 9 3.29 16.30 5.80
C ASN A 9 4.44 15.37 5.38
N ARG A 10 5.39 15.12 6.29
CA ARG A 10 6.57 14.28 6.03
C ARG A 10 6.43 12.85 6.57
N LEU A 11 5.24 12.43 7.00
CA LEU A 11 4.97 11.07 7.46
C LEU A 11 4.69 10.18 6.26
N THR A 12 5.53 9.15 6.09
CA THR A 12 5.41 8.16 5.03
C THR A 12 5.18 6.80 5.64
N MET A 13 4.14 6.09 5.16
CA MET A 13 3.99 4.66 5.44
C MET A 13 4.90 3.88 4.52
N ALA A 14 5.80 3.08 5.11
CA ALA A 14 6.69 2.18 4.39
C ALA A 14 5.93 0.99 3.78
N PRO A 15 6.40 0.43 2.65
CA PRO A 15 5.80 -0.75 2.05
C PRO A 15 5.85 -1.91 3.06
N THR A 16 4.69 -2.46 3.41
CA THR A 16 4.57 -3.53 4.41
C THR A 16 3.76 -4.66 3.82
N VAL A 17 4.42 -5.78 3.49
CA VAL A 17 3.74 -6.95 2.90
C VAL A 17 2.75 -7.55 3.88
N LYS A 18 1.51 -7.73 3.42
CA LYS A 18 0.42 -8.38 4.14
C LYS A 18 0.04 -9.68 3.45
N PHE A 19 0.63 -10.78 3.92
CA PHE A 19 0.51 -12.10 3.30
C PHE A 19 -0.93 -12.64 3.21
N ASP A 20 -1.85 -12.16 4.05
CA ASP A 20 -3.23 -12.63 4.14
C ASP A 20 -4.28 -11.61 3.68
N TYR A 21 -3.84 -10.47 3.12
CA TYR A 21 -4.76 -9.41 2.68
C TYR A 21 -5.08 -9.51 1.19
N ALA A 22 -4.24 -10.17 0.39
CA ALA A 22 -4.49 -10.37 -1.03
C ALA A 22 -5.44 -11.55 -1.23
N GLY A 23 -6.19 -11.53 -2.34
CA GLY A 23 -6.84 -12.73 -2.83
C GLY A 23 -5.80 -13.79 -3.24
N SER A 24 -6.25 -15.04 -3.41
CA SER A 24 -5.39 -16.10 -3.97
C SER A 24 -4.90 -15.79 -5.39
N ASP A 25 -5.56 -14.87 -6.08
CA ASP A 25 -5.17 -14.35 -7.39
C ASP A 25 -4.20 -13.15 -7.31
N GLY A 26 -3.73 -12.79 -6.11
CA GLY A 26 -2.83 -11.67 -5.88
C GLY A 26 -3.50 -10.29 -5.99
N LYS A 27 -4.82 -10.21 -6.11
CA LYS A 27 -5.53 -8.93 -6.20
C LYS A 27 -5.83 -8.32 -4.83
N ALA A 28 -5.96 -6.99 -4.83
CA ALA A 28 -6.41 -6.26 -3.67
C ALA A 28 -7.82 -6.71 -3.24
N THR A 29 -8.04 -6.74 -1.93
CA THR A 29 -9.33 -7.07 -1.31
C THR A 29 -9.77 -5.93 -0.40
N GLU A 30 -10.97 -6.02 0.18
CA GLU A 30 -11.44 -5.04 1.18
C GLU A 30 -10.49 -4.89 2.36
N LYS A 31 -9.78 -5.96 2.77
CA LYS A 31 -8.75 -5.87 3.83
C LYS A 31 -7.61 -4.93 3.44
N HIS A 32 -7.17 -4.97 2.17
CA HIS A 32 -6.16 -4.04 1.66
C HIS A 32 -6.65 -2.60 1.67
N ILE A 33 -7.89 -2.40 1.20
CA ILE A 33 -8.48 -1.07 1.11
C ILE A 33 -8.59 -0.47 2.50
N GLU A 34 -9.13 -1.21 3.47
CA GLU A 34 -9.27 -0.73 4.84
C GLU A 34 -7.93 -0.43 5.49
N HIS A 35 -6.95 -1.32 5.31
CA HIS A 35 -5.60 -1.11 5.83
C HIS A 35 -4.99 0.22 5.42
N TYR A 36 -5.10 0.58 4.14
CA TYR A 36 -4.55 1.84 3.63
C TYR A 36 -5.47 3.04 3.91
N ARG A 37 -6.80 2.84 3.93
CA ARG A 37 -7.78 3.87 4.31
C ARG A 37 -7.52 4.38 5.72
N GLU A 38 -7.35 3.49 6.69
CA GLU A 38 -7.03 3.86 8.07
C GLU A 38 -5.80 4.78 8.14
N ARG A 39 -4.72 4.49 7.39
CA ARG A 39 -3.50 5.33 7.43
C ARG A 39 -3.69 6.66 6.71
N ALA A 40 -4.49 6.68 5.64
CA ALA A 40 -4.82 7.89 4.92
C ALA A 40 -5.66 8.84 5.80
N GLU A 41 -6.62 8.31 6.55
CA GLU A 41 -7.47 9.10 7.45
C GLU A 41 -6.68 9.66 8.64
N HIS A 42 -5.78 8.86 9.22
CA HIS A 42 -5.04 9.22 10.44
C HIS A 42 -3.73 9.98 10.21
N GLY A 43 -3.52 10.56 9.02
CA GLY A 43 -2.47 11.57 8.85
C GLY A 43 -1.24 11.13 8.06
N CYS A 44 -1.19 9.95 7.42
CA CYS A 44 -0.06 9.65 6.51
C CYS A 44 -0.09 10.61 5.31
N GLY A 45 1.03 11.26 5.02
CA GLY A 45 1.17 12.14 3.86
C GLY A 45 1.39 11.34 2.58
N LEU A 46 2.19 10.28 2.66
CA LEU A 46 2.49 9.37 1.55
C LEU A 46 2.32 7.93 2.03
N ILE A 47 1.73 7.09 1.19
CA ILE A 47 1.61 5.66 1.42
C ILE A 47 2.26 4.94 0.25
N CYS A 48 3.25 4.11 0.54
CA CYS A 48 3.80 3.16 -0.42
C CYS A 48 3.11 1.82 -0.17
N VAL A 49 2.36 1.33 -1.17
CA VAL A 49 1.73 0.02 -1.09
C VAL A 49 2.78 -1.08 -1.03
N ASP A 50 2.37 -2.25 -0.57
CA ASP A 50 3.19 -3.44 -0.41
C ASP A 50 3.77 -3.95 -1.74
N ALA A 51 4.69 -4.90 -1.63
CA ALA A 51 5.40 -5.44 -2.77
C ALA A 51 4.44 -6.22 -3.69
N CYS A 52 4.04 -5.57 -4.79
CA CYS A 52 3.24 -6.18 -5.84
C CYS A 52 4.14 -7.03 -6.76
N ILE A 53 3.84 -8.33 -6.86
CA ILE A 53 4.62 -9.25 -7.69
C ILE A 53 4.33 -9.04 -9.18
N MET A 54 5.39 -9.02 -10.00
CA MET A 54 5.28 -8.82 -11.45
C MET A 54 5.20 -10.13 -12.25
N CYS A 55 5.65 -11.24 -11.66
CA CYS A 55 5.70 -12.55 -12.31
C CYS A 55 5.35 -13.64 -11.30
N GLN A 56 4.26 -14.38 -11.57
CA GLN A 56 3.93 -15.59 -10.81
C GLN A 56 4.73 -16.76 -11.39
N ARG A 57 5.79 -17.14 -10.68
CA ARG A 57 6.55 -18.35 -11.01
C ARG A 57 5.79 -19.57 -10.50
N HIS A 58 5.37 -20.43 -11.41
CA HIS A 58 4.96 -21.79 -11.08
C HIS A 58 6.24 -22.60 -10.84
N LEU A 59 6.43 -23.05 -9.60
CA LEU A 59 7.46 -24.03 -9.21
C LEU A 59 6.90 -25.45 -9.38
#